data_AF-A0AA91GQW7-F1
#
_entry.id   AF-A0AA91GQW7-F1
#
_cell.length_a   1.000
_cell.length_b   1.000
_cell.length_c   1.000
_cell.angle_alpha   90.00
_cell.angle_beta   90.00
_cell.angle_gamma   90.00
#
_symmetry.space_group_name_H-M   'P 1'
#
loop_
_entity.id
_entity.type
_entity.pdbx_description
1 polymer ?
#
loop_
_entity_poly.entity_id
_entity_poly.type
_entity_poly.pdbx_seq_one_letter_code
_entity_poly.pdbx_strand_id
1 'polypeptide(L)' 'MIEVHPNPAKALSDGPQSLTPGDFVELMQEIAPLAQFFGRGTKSAFTNATPNLAAKISSTVGV' A
#
# COMPACT_ATOMS: atom_id res chain seq x y z
N MET A 1 2.52 15.66 -5.37
CA MET A 1 3.26 15.28 -6.60
C MET A 1 4.73 15.23 -6.23
N ILE A 2 5.54 14.40 -6.88
CA ILE A 2 6.99 14.34 -6.65
C ILE A 2 7.64 14.43 -8.03
N GLU A 3 8.49 15.42 -8.22
CA GLU A 3 9.26 15.59 -9.46
C GLU A 3 10.56 14.79 -9.39
N VAL A 4 10.94 14.19 -10.51
CA VAL A 4 12.13 13.34 -10.61
C VAL A 4 12.90 13.70 -11.87
N HIS A 5 14.18 14.03 -11.73
CA HIS A 5 15.04 14.42 -12.86
C HIS A 5 16.45 13.79 -12.74
N PRO A 6 17.02 13.19 -13.80
CA PRO A 6 18.35 12.57 -13.75
C PRO A 6 19.50 13.54 -13.43
N ASN A 7 19.29 14.85 -13.60
CA ASN A 7 20.25 15.89 -13.22
C ASN A 7 19.47 17.13 -12.75
N PRO A 8 19.07 17.21 -11.48
CA PRO A 8 18.16 18.26 -10.99
C PRO A 8 18.68 19.68 -11.25
N ALA A 9 20.00 19.90 -11.22
CA ALA A 9 20.65 21.17 -11.54
C ALA A 9 20.49 21.66 -12.99
N LYS A 10 19.99 20.81 -13.91
CA LYS A 10 19.68 21.15 -15.31
C LYS A 10 18.18 21.17 -15.62
N ALA A 11 17.31 20.93 -14.64
CA ALA A 11 15.87 20.93 -14.89
C ALA A 11 15.37 22.34 -15.21
N LEU A 12 14.53 22.46 -16.24
CA LEU A 12 13.95 23.75 -16.68
C LEU A 12 12.80 24.23 -15.77
N SER A 13 12.28 23.35 -14.92
CA SER A 13 11.32 23.61 -13.86
C SER A 13 11.71 22.79 -12.63
N ASP A 14 11.48 23.33 -11.44
CA ASP A 14 11.47 22.58 -10.16
C ASP A 14 12.72 21.74 -9.82
N GLY A 15 13.86 22.04 -10.44
CA GLY A 15 15.14 21.37 -10.21
C GLY A 15 15.54 21.26 -8.73
N PRO A 16 15.54 22.34 -7.94
CA PRO A 16 15.94 22.28 -6.52
C PRO A 16 15.06 21.40 -5.62
N GLN A 17 13.84 21.06 -6.06
CA GLN A 17 12.91 20.18 -5.34
C GLN A 17 12.69 18.82 -6.04
N SER A 18 13.35 18.59 -7.19
CA SER A 18 13.30 17.32 -7.90
C SER A 18 14.29 16.33 -7.29
N LEU A 19 13.83 15.10 -7.05
CA LEU A 19 14.69 13.99 -6.65
C LEU A 19 15.49 13.46 -7.86
N THR A 20 16.63 12.80 -7.60
CA THR A 20 17.18 11.90 -8.62
C THR A 20 16.35 10.62 -8.69
N PRO A 21 16.45 9.82 -9.77
CA PRO A 21 15.79 8.52 -9.84
C PRO A 21 16.19 7.55 -8.73
N GLY A 22 17.39 7.69 -8.15
CA GLY A 22 17.85 6.90 -7.01
C GLY A 22 17.10 7.27 -5.72
N ASP A 23 17.17 8.56 -5.34
CA ASP A 23 16.50 9.07 -4.12
C ASP A 23 14.98 8.83 -4.17
N PHE A 24 14.37 8.88 -5.35
CA PHE A 24 12.96 8.52 -5.52
C PHE A 24 12.67 7.04 -5.20
N VAL A 25 13.54 6.12 -5.63
CA VAL A 25 13.39 4.69 -5.32
C VAL A 25 13.58 4.44 -3.82
N GLU A 26 14.56 5.07 -3.19
CA GLU A 26 14.80 4.99 -1.74
C GLU A 26 13.59 5.53 -0.96
N LEU A 27 13.09 6.71 -1.30
CA LEU A 27 11.88 7.29 -0.69
C LEU A 27 10.64 6.40 -0.86
N MET A 28 10.45 5.76 -2.02
CA MET A 28 9.33 4.83 -2.21
C MET A 28 9.48 3.56 -1.37
N GLN A 29 10.70 3.09 -1.11
CA GLN A 29 10.95 1.96 -0.20
C GLN A 29 10.64 2.35 1.25
N GLU A 30 11.00 3.55 1.69
CA GLU A 30 10.66 4.07 3.03
C GLU A 30 9.15 4.28 3.23
N ILE A 31 8.44 4.73 2.20
CA ILE A 31 6.99 4.95 2.25
C ILE A 31 6.19 3.63 2.17
N ALA A 32 6.73 2.57 1.56
CA ALA A 32 5.98 1.33 1.32
C ALA A 32 5.40 0.67 2.61
N PRO A 33 6.13 0.55 3.73
CA PRO A 33 5.57 0.05 5.00
C PRO A 33 4.43 0.95 5.54
N LEU A 34 4.55 2.26 5.40
CA LEU A 34 3.53 3.22 5.83
C LEU A 34 2.26 3.11 4.97
N ALA A 35 2.42 2.94 3.65
CA ALA A 35 1.32 2.67 2.74
C ALA A 35 0.59 1.38 3.12
N GLN A 36 1.32 0.30 3.42
CA GLN A 36 0.75 -0.98 3.87
C GLN A 36 -0.02 -0.83 5.19
N PHE A 37 0.53 -0.10 6.17
CA PHE A 37 -0.15 0.19 7.44
C PHE A 37 -1.50 0.90 7.24
N PHE A 38 -1.57 1.85 6.30
CA PHE A 38 -2.82 2.52 5.91
C PHE A 38 -3.70 1.71 4.93
N GLY A 39 -3.43 0.43 4.72
CA GLY A 39 -4.21 -0.44 3.82
C GLY A 39 -4.12 -0.05 2.34
N ARG A 40 -3.05 0.65 1.94
CA ARG A 40 -2.73 0.97 0.54
C ARG A 40 -1.70 -0.02 -0.01
N GLY A 41 -1.79 -0.33 -1.30
CA GLY A 41 -0.84 -1.23 -1.99
C GLY A 41 -1.09 -2.73 -1.81
N THR A 42 -1.86 -3.15 -0.81
CA THR A 42 -2.37 -4.52 -0.75
C THR A 42 -3.59 -4.65 -1.67
N LYS A 43 -3.66 -5.71 -2.49
CA LYS A 43 -4.95 -6.12 -3.07
C LYS A 43 -5.81 -6.61 -1.92
N SER A 44 -6.81 -5.81 -1.54
CA SER A 44 -7.77 -6.22 -0.50
C SER A 44 -8.34 -7.58 -0.87
N ALA A 45 -8.08 -8.59 -0.03
CA ALA A 45 -8.57 -9.95 -0.21
C ALA A 45 -10.07 -10.08 0.13
N PHE A 46 -10.85 -9.04 -0.17
CA PHE A 46 -12.30 -9.03 -0.09
C PHE A 46 -12.91 -9.78 -1.28
N THR A 47 -12.47 -11.03 -1.47
CA THR A 47 -13.24 -12.03 -2.20
C THR A 47 -14.54 -12.27 -1.45
N ASN A 48 -15.67 -12.35 -2.16
CA ASN A 48 -17.00 -12.56 -1.59
C ASN A 48 -17.13 -13.93 -0.89
N ALA A 49 -16.58 -14.05 0.31
CA ALA A 49 -16.85 -15.15 1.23
C ALA A 49 -18.15 -14.83 1.97
N THR A 50 -19.29 -15.23 1.40
CA THR A 50 -20.56 -15.26 2.13
C THR A 50 -20.37 -16.11 3.38
N PRO A 51 -20.45 -15.56 4.61
CA PRO A 51 -20.32 -16.36 5.81
C PRO A 51 -21.62 -17.16 5.97
N ASN A 52 -21.62 -18.41 5.53
CA ASN A 52 -22.72 -19.32 5.84
C ASN A 52 -22.66 -19.66 7.33
N LEU A 53 -23.33 -18.83 8.13
CA LEU A 53 -23.38 -18.91 9.60
C LEU A 53 -24.40 -19.97 10.10
N ALA A 54 -24.94 -20.82 9.21
CA ALA A 54 -26.12 -21.63 9.47
C ALA A 54 -25.84 -23.10 9.89
N ALA A 55 -24.57 -23.48 10.11
CA ALA A 55 -24.17 -24.89 10.25
C ALA A 55 -23.58 -25.31 11.62
N LYS A 56 -23.82 -24.56 12.71
CA LYS A 56 -23.30 -24.95 14.05
C LYS A 56 -24.18 -24.65 15.27
N ILE A 57 -25.51 -24.62 15.10
CA ILE A 57 -26.50 -24.52 16.19
C ILE A 57 -27.37 -25.78 16.33
N SER A 58 -26.73 -26.94 16.46
CA SER A 58 -27.27 -28.24 16.91
C SER A 58 -26.11 -29.25 16.97
N SER A 59 -26.01 -30.20 17.89
CA SER A 59 -26.70 -30.47 19.16
C SER A 59 -25.70 -31.25 20.06
N THR A 60 -25.94 -31.61 21.33
CA THR A 60 -27.12 -31.50 22.20
C THR A 60 -26.68 -31.31 23.66
N VAL A 61 -27.63 -31.08 24.57
CA VAL A 61 -27.48 -31.34 26.00
C VAL A 61 -27.83 -32.82 26.25
N GLY A 62 -27.03 -33.53 27.07
CA GLY A 62 -27.24 -34.96 27.31
C GLY A 62 -26.53 -35.49 28.56
N VAL A 63 -27.26 -35.41 29.69
CA VAL A 63 -27.07 -36.08 30.99
C VAL A 63 -25.74 -35.83 31.70
#